data_AF-A0A935A7U9-F1
#
_entry.id   AF-A0A935A7U9-F1
#
_cell.length_a   1.000
_cell.length_b   1.000
_cell.length_c   1.000
_cell.angle_alpha   90.00
_cell.angle_beta   90.00
_cell.angle_gamma   90.00
#
_symmetry.space_group_name_H-M   'P 1'
#
loop_
_entity.id
_entity.type
_entity.pdbx_description
1 polymer ?
#
loop_
_entity_poly.entity_id
_entity_poly.type
_entity_poly.pdbx_seq_one_letter_code
_entity_poly.pdbx_strand_id
1 'polypeptide(L)'
;MQKHRINIQQIGGAAAFMNAAAAMATLIVAFGFIGVAAHSDPNKLMELAIHNPVLLIVQDVLKLVSSGIAVVLILALHNRLRDDFPKLMRTAIWFGFISVLCLLINAVLSLLMLAQATNIFQEQTWINNLVWMIFQQQKTTVFVLLGFLNGLINMLGMAVIAINGVWYLLVSWAALKANSQPRWVSYLGMTMGGLSLLPPLGILVLFLGIPWSFGLGGTLLKK
;
A
#
# COMPACT_ATOMS: atom_id res chain seq x y z
N MET A 1 -31.22 -27.21 -6.82
CA MET A 1 -30.04 -26.92 -5.96
C MET A 1 -29.65 -25.46 -6.13
N GLN A 2 -30.11 -24.59 -5.22
CA GLN A 2 -29.70 -23.18 -5.19
C GLN A 2 -28.26 -23.10 -4.71
N LYS A 3 -27.33 -23.03 -5.68
CA LYS A 3 -25.91 -22.79 -5.40
C LYS A 3 -25.83 -21.48 -4.62
N HIS A 4 -25.33 -21.53 -3.38
CA HIS A 4 -25.03 -20.38 -2.55
C HIS A 4 -23.97 -19.54 -3.29
N ARG A 5 -24.41 -18.71 -4.24
CA ARG A 5 -23.52 -17.86 -5.03
C ARG A 5 -23.08 -16.76 -4.09
N ILE A 6 -21.88 -16.91 -3.55
CA ILE A 6 -21.17 -15.85 -2.86
C ILE A 6 -21.31 -14.60 -3.73
N ASN A 7 -22.03 -13.59 -3.22
CA ASN A 7 -22.24 -12.37 -3.96
C ASN A 7 -20.94 -11.57 -3.90
N ILE A 8 -20.13 -11.68 -4.95
CA ILE A 8 -18.86 -10.98 -5.10
C ILE A 8 -19.01 -9.47 -4.85
N GLN A 9 -20.17 -8.88 -5.14
CA GLN A 9 -20.43 -7.46 -4.87
C GLN A 9 -20.55 -7.18 -3.37
N GLN A 10 -21.18 -8.06 -2.59
CA GLN A 10 -21.28 -7.91 -1.12
C GLN A 10 -19.92 -8.03 -0.46
N ILE A 11 -19.10 -8.99 -0.89
CA ILE A 11 -17.71 -9.12 -0.41
C ILE A 11 -16.90 -7.88 -0.82
N GLY A 12 -17.06 -7.40 -2.05
CA GLY A 12 -16.44 -6.16 -2.52
C GLY A 12 -16.84 -4.93 -1.68
N GLY A 13 -18.10 -4.83 -1.29
CA GLY A 13 -18.59 -3.76 -0.42
C GLY A 13 -17.97 -3.81 0.98
N ALA A 14 -17.90 -5.00 1.58
CA ALA A 14 -17.21 -5.20 2.86
C ALA A 14 -15.71 -4.87 2.75
N ALA A 15 -15.06 -5.31 1.68
CA ALA A 15 -13.66 -5.00 1.39
C ALA A 15 -13.43 -3.48 1.24
N ALA A 16 -14.37 -2.74 0.64
CA ALA A 16 -14.27 -1.29 0.55
C ALA A 16 -14.29 -0.63 1.95
N PHE A 17 -15.17 -1.05 2.84
CA PHE A 17 -15.16 -0.52 4.22
C PHE A 17 -13.91 -0.93 5.01
N MET A 18 -13.43 -2.16 4.82
CA MET A 18 -12.15 -2.59 5.39
C MET A 18 -10.98 -1.76 4.85
N ASN A 19 -11.01 -1.39 3.56
CA ASN A 19 -10.01 -0.51 2.96
C ASN A 19 -10.03 0.89 3.61
N ALA A 20 -11.21 1.44 3.89
CA ALA A 20 -11.35 2.70 4.60
C ALA A 20 -10.75 2.62 6.02
N ALA A 21 -11.03 1.52 6.74
CA ALA A 21 -10.47 1.29 8.07
C ALA A 21 -8.94 1.11 8.04
N ALA A 22 -8.41 0.34 7.08
CA ALA A 22 -6.98 0.15 6.90
C ALA A 22 -6.26 1.46 6.52
N ALA A 23 -6.87 2.28 5.65
CA ALA A 23 -6.35 3.60 5.30
C ALA A 23 -6.32 4.54 6.53
N MET A 24 -7.38 4.54 7.34
CA MET A 24 -7.43 5.32 8.57
C MET A 24 -6.37 4.86 9.59
N ALA A 25 -6.23 3.54 9.80
CA ALA A 25 -5.19 3.00 10.66
C ALA A 25 -3.78 3.37 10.16
N THR A 26 -3.56 3.32 8.84
CA THR A 26 -2.30 3.72 8.22
C THR A 26 -2.00 5.20 8.45
N LEU A 27 -2.99 6.08 8.33
CA LEU A 27 -2.84 7.51 8.64
C LEU A 27 -2.49 7.73 10.12
N ILE A 28 -3.20 7.07 11.02
CA ILE A 28 -2.96 7.19 12.47
C ILE A 28 -1.52 6.75 12.80
N VAL A 29 -1.06 5.62 12.26
CA VAL A 29 0.31 5.14 12.47
C VAL A 29 1.34 6.08 11.85
N ALA A 30 1.16 6.46 10.58
CA ALA A 30 2.12 7.30 9.87
C ALA A 30 2.23 8.72 10.46
N PHE A 31 1.11 9.35 10.79
CA PHE A 31 1.10 10.75 11.23
C PHE A 31 1.01 10.92 12.74
N GLY A 32 0.27 10.05 13.42
CA GLY A 32 0.06 10.13 14.86
C GLY A 32 1.22 9.57 15.65
N PHE A 33 1.77 8.42 15.22
CA PHE A 33 2.82 7.72 15.98
C PHE A 33 4.23 7.91 15.42
N ILE A 34 4.42 7.79 14.11
CA ILE A 34 5.73 7.97 13.47
C ILE A 34 6.05 9.46 13.30
N GLY A 35 5.08 10.22 12.79
CA GLY A 35 5.16 11.66 12.64
C GLY A 35 5.79 12.10 11.31
N VAL A 36 5.37 13.26 10.82
CA VAL A 36 5.78 13.81 9.51
C VAL A 36 7.30 13.96 9.40
N ALA A 37 7.94 14.39 10.49
CA ALA A 37 9.37 14.64 10.52
C ALA A 37 10.19 13.37 10.32
N ALA A 38 9.73 12.22 10.82
CA ALA A 38 10.40 10.94 10.63
C ALA A 38 10.22 10.46 9.18
N HIS A 39 9.03 10.59 8.58
CA HIS A 39 8.80 10.25 7.16
C HIS A 39 9.63 11.09 6.18
N SER A 40 9.96 12.32 6.52
CA SER A 40 10.77 13.20 5.68
C SER A 40 12.29 13.09 5.89
N ASP A 41 12.73 12.46 6.98
CA ASP A 41 14.14 12.38 7.36
C ASP A 41 14.57 10.91 7.56
N PRO A 42 15.37 10.35 6.63
CA PRO A 42 15.84 8.97 6.73
C PRO A 42 16.56 8.65 8.04
N ASN A 43 17.24 9.63 8.65
CA ASN A 43 17.97 9.41 9.89
C ASN A 43 17.02 9.19 11.08
N LYS A 44 15.93 9.97 11.14
CA LYS A 44 14.90 9.82 12.18
C LYS A 44 14.09 8.54 12.01
N LEU A 45 13.83 8.14 10.77
CA LEU A 45 13.22 6.84 10.46
C LEU A 45 14.11 5.68 10.92
N MET A 46 15.42 5.78 10.70
CA MET A 46 16.39 4.78 11.17
C MET A 46 16.49 4.75 12.70
N GLU A 47 16.52 5.91 13.36
CA GLU A 47 16.48 6.01 14.82
C GLU A 47 15.21 5.35 15.39
N LEU A 48 14.05 5.60 14.76
CA LEU A 48 12.80 4.95 15.13
C LEU A 48 12.82 3.44 14.90
N ALA A 49 13.46 2.97 13.83
CA ALA A 49 13.63 1.55 13.56
C ALA A 49 14.47 0.84 14.64
N ILE A 50 15.44 1.54 15.23
CA ILE A 50 16.29 1.00 16.30
C ILE A 50 15.56 1.02 17.64
N HIS A 51 14.96 2.16 17.99
CA HIS A 51 14.39 2.36 19.33
C HIS A 51 12.96 1.86 19.47
N ASN A 52 12.15 1.91 18.41
CA ASN A 52 10.74 1.54 18.41
C ASN A 52 10.33 0.83 17.10
N PRO A 53 10.92 -0.34 16.77
CA PRO A 53 10.65 -1.05 15.51
C PRO A 53 9.19 -1.45 15.33
N VAL A 54 8.43 -1.59 16.44
CA VAL A 54 7.01 -1.99 16.43
C VAL A 54 6.17 -1.11 15.52
N LEU A 55 6.40 0.21 15.49
CA LEU A 55 5.60 1.13 14.67
C LEU A 55 5.80 0.87 13.15
N LEU A 56 7.02 0.56 12.74
CA LEU A 56 7.35 0.24 11.35
C LEU A 56 6.80 -1.14 10.95
N ILE A 57 6.88 -2.13 11.86
CA ILE A 57 6.26 -3.45 11.67
C ILE A 57 4.75 -3.29 11.45
N VAL A 58 4.08 -2.51 12.30
CA VAL A 58 2.63 -2.27 12.18
C VAL A 58 2.31 -1.61 10.84
N GLN A 59 3.11 -0.63 10.40
CA GLN A 59 2.92 0.02 9.11
C GLN A 59 3.05 -0.98 7.94
N ASP A 60 4.03 -1.87 7.95
CA ASP A 60 4.19 -2.88 6.90
C ASP A 60 3.13 -3.99 6.95
N VAL A 61 2.67 -4.37 8.13
CA VAL A 61 1.51 -5.28 8.29
C VAL A 61 0.26 -4.64 7.71
N LEU A 62 0.02 -3.34 7.93
CA LEU A 62 -1.10 -2.63 7.33
C LEU A 62 -1.01 -2.60 5.79
N LYS A 63 0.19 -2.48 5.21
CA LYS A 63 0.39 -2.64 3.76
C LYS A 63 0.00 -4.04 3.29
N LEU A 64 0.41 -5.09 4.00
CA LEU A 64 0.05 -6.48 3.67
C LEU A 64 -1.47 -6.69 3.72
N VAL A 65 -2.13 -6.22 4.78
CA VAL A 65 -3.60 -6.29 4.91
C VAL A 65 -4.27 -5.54 3.76
N SER A 66 -3.81 -4.32 3.45
CA SER A 66 -4.33 -3.51 2.35
C SER A 66 -4.17 -4.21 0.99
N SER A 67 -3.07 -4.94 0.79
CA SER A 67 -2.84 -5.70 -0.44
C SER A 67 -3.89 -6.81 -0.64
N GLY A 68 -4.25 -7.53 0.43
CA GLY A 68 -5.30 -8.56 0.38
C GLY A 68 -6.68 -7.97 0.12
N ILE A 69 -7.01 -6.85 0.77
CA ILE A 69 -8.26 -6.12 0.53
C ILE A 69 -8.34 -5.63 -0.92
N ALA A 70 -7.24 -5.11 -1.46
CA ALA A 70 -7.18 -4.61 -2.84
C ALA A 70 -7.48 -5.72 -3.87
N VAL A 71 -7.00 -6.95 -3.67
CA VAL A 71 -7.34 -8.09 -4.55
C VAL A 71 -8.86 -8.28 -4.64
N VAL A 72 -9.54 -8.25 -3.50
CA VAL A 72 -11.00 -8.42 -3.44
C VAL A 72 -11.71 -7.27 -4.16
N LEU A 73 -11.27 -6.03 -3.96
CA LEU A 73 -11.83 -4.85 -4.63
C LEU A 73 -11.63 -4.88 -6.15
N ILE A 74 -10.43 -5.25 -6.60
CA ILE A 74 -10.11 -5.40 -8.03
C ILE A 74 -11.08 -6.38 -8.69
N LEU A 75 -11.29 -7.55 -8.06
CA LEU A 75 -12.20 -8.58 -8.58
C LEU A 75 -13.67 -8.14 -8.55
N ALA A 76 -14.11 -7.48 -7.48
CA ALA A 76 -15.48 -7.00 -7.36
C ALA A 76 -15.83 -5.94 -8.40
N LEU A 77 -14.94 -4.97 -8.59
CA LEU A 77 -15.09 -3.91 -9.57
C LEU A 77 -14.99 -4.44 -11.00
N HIS A 78 -14.06 -5.37 -11.27
CA HIS A 78 -13.98 -6.05 -12.56
C HIS A 78 -15.29 -6.78 -12.88
N ASN A 79 -15.82 -7.56 -11.94
CA ASN A 79 -17.07 -8.28 -12.15
C ASN A 79 -18.28 -7.35 -12.34
N ARG A 80 -18.26 -6.14 -11.78
CA ARG A 80 -19.33 -5.14 -11.94
C ARG A 80 -19.29 -4.43 -13.29
N LEU A 81 -18.11 -4.07 -13.76
CA LEU A 81 -17.92 -3.13 -14.88
C LEU A 81 -17.52 -3.81 -16.20
N ARG A 82 -17.17 -5.11 -16.17
CA ARG A 82 -16.66 -5.80 -17.36
C ARG A 82 -17.67 -5.93 -18.49
N ASP A 83 -18.96 -5.99 -18.17
CA ASP A 83 -20.00 -6.22 -19.18
C ASP A 83 -20.22 -4.94 -20.01
N ASP A 84 -20.09 -3.76 -19.39
CA ASP A 84 -20.18 -2.46 -20.06
C ASP A 84 -18.86 -2.06 -20.75
N PHE A 85 -17.70 -2.27 -20.10
CA PHE A 85 -16.39 -1.81 -20.58
C PHE A 85 -15.31 -2.90 -20.49
N PRO A 86 -15.40 -3.99 -21.29
CA PRO A 86 -14.55 -5.17 -21.15
C PRO A 86 -13.06 -4.88 -21.41
N LYS A 87 -12.75 -4.08 -22.43
CA LYS A 87 -11.35 -3.73 -22.76
C LYS A 87 -10.68 -2.91 -21.66
N LEU A 88 -11.42 -1.95 -21.09
CA LEU A 88 -10.91 -1.06 -20.05
C LEU A 88 -10.77 -1.79 -18.71
N MET A 89 -11.74 -2.63 -18.37
CA MET A 89 -11.64 -3.45 -17.15
C MET A 89 -10.59 -4.56 -17.25
N ARG A 90 -10.24 -5.01 -18.45
CA ARG A 90 -9.09 -5.91 -18.68
C ARG A 90 -7.76 -5.19 -18.49
N THR A 91 -7.61 -3.92 -18.85
CA THR A 91 -6.36 -3.20 -18.53
C THR A 91 -6.30 -2.86 -17.05
N ALA A 92 -7.43 -2.43 -16.45
CA ALA A 92 -7.51 -2.12 -15.03
C ALA A 92 -7.07 -3.31 -14.16
N ILE A 93 -7.55 -4.53 -14.43
CA ILE A 93 -7.20 -5.69 -13.61
C ILE A 93 -5.69 -5.95 -13.57
N TRP A 94 -4.98 -5.75 -14.70
CA TRP A 94 -3.51 -5.89 -14.76
C TRP A 94 -2.80 -4.85 -13.91
N PHE A 95 -3.15 -3.57 -14.04
CA PHE A 95 -2.57 -2.51 -13.21
C PHE A 95 -2.85 -2.74 -11.72
N GLY A 96 -4.07 -3.18 -11.38
CA GLY A 96 -4.44 -3.51 -10.01
C GLY A 96 -3.57 -4.64 -9.43
N PHE A 97 -3.44 -5.77 -10.13
CA PHE A 97 -2.63 -6.89 -9.64
C PHE A 97 -1.13 -6.59 -9.60
N ILE A 98 -0.60 -5.85 -10.57
CA ILE A 98 0.80 -5.41 -10.53
C ILE A 98 1.03 -4.51 -9.30
N SER A 99 0.12 -3.59 -9.02
CA SER A 99 0.21 -2.73 -7.83
C SER A 99 0.21 -3.55 -6.53
N VAL A 100 -0.70 -4.52 -6.41
CA VAL A 100 -0.76 -5.45 -5.26
C VAL A 100 0.55 -6.21 -5.11
N LEU A 101 1.10 -6.75 -6.20
CA LEU A 101 2.34 -7.50 -6.17
C LEU A 101 3.52 -6.62 -5.72
N CYS A 102 3.62 -5.40 -6.27
CA CYS A 102 4.64 -4.44 -5.85
C CYS A 102 4.50 -4.06 -4.37
N LEU A 103 3.27 -3.88 -3.86
CA LEU A 103 3.00 -3.54 -2.46
C LEU A 103 3.38 -4.69 -1.52
N LEU A 104 3.10 -5.92 -1.92
CA LEU A 104 3.44 -7.11 -1.15
C LEU A 104 4.97 -7.28 -1.10
N ILE A 105 5.66 -7.20 -2.24
CA ILE A 105 7.13 -7.27 -2.29
C ILE A 105 7.74 -6.14 -1.46
N ASN A 106 7.21 -4.91 -1.57
CA ASN A 106 7.65 -3.76 -0.77
C ASN A 106 7.56 -4.05 0.74
N ALA A 107 6.40 -4.53 1.21
CA ALA A 107 6.18 -4.79 2.63
C ALA A 107 7.06 -5.93 3.15
N VAL A 108 7.21 -7.02 2.38
CA VAL A 108 8.06 -8.16 2.78
C VAL A 108 9.52 -7.75 2.84
N LEU A 109 10.04 -7.02 1.84
CA LEU A 109 11.42 -6.54 1.85
C LEU A 109 11.67 -5.60 3.03
N SER A 110 10.72 -4.71 3.33
CA SER A 110 10.82 -3.79 4.46
C SER A 110 10.88 -4.53 5.81
N LEU A 111 10.03 -5.55 6.01
CA LEU A 111 10.06 -6.39 7.22
C LEU A 111 11.37 -7.17 7.36
N LEU A 112 11.89 -7.73 6.27
CA LEU A 112 13.17 -8.46 6.28
C LEU A 112 14.34 -7.54 6.62
N MET A 113 14.34 -6.32 6.09
CA MET A 113 15.34 -5.30 6.39
C MET A 113 15.31 -4.89 7.86
N LEU A 114 14.11 -4.70 8.42
CA LEU A 114 13.94 -4.35 9.82
C LEU A 114 14.42 -5.48 10.75
N ALA A 115 14.09 -6.73 10.44
CA ALA A 115 14.55 -7.89 11.20
C ALA A 115 16.08 -8.03 11.20
N GLN A 116 16.74 -7.76 10.07
CA GLN A 116 18.19 -7.75 9.98
C GLN A 116 18.80 -6.61 10.80
N ALA A 117 18.25 -5.40 10.71
CA ALA A 117 18.71 -4.26 11.49
C ALA A 117 18.68 -4.56 13.00
N THR A 118 17.56 -5.05 13.52
CA THR A 118 17.42 -5.33 14.97
C THR A 118 18.39 -6.41 15.48
N ASN A 119 18.69 -7.43 14.67
CA ASN A 119 19.62 -8.50 15.05
C ASN A 119 21.08 -7.99 15.11
N ILE A 120 21.48 -7.10 14.20
CA ILE A 120 22.83 -6.52 14.18
C ILE A 120 23.07 -5.63 15.43
N PHE A 121 22.06 -4.92 15.91
CA PHE A 121 22.20 -4.04 17.10
C PHE A 121 22.19 -4.81 18.43
N GLN A 122 21.54 -5.97 18.51
CA GLN A 122 21.50 -6.80 19.74
C GLN A 122 22.87 -7.44 20.07
N GLU A 123 23.73 -7.69 19.09
CA GLU A 123 25.09 -8.18 19.34
C GLU A 123 26.05 -7.09 19.87
N GLN A 124 25.63 -5.84 20.01
CA GLN A 124 26.49 -4.75 20.50
C GLN A 124 26.60 -4.73 22.04
N THR A 125 27.03 -5.84 22.66
CA THR A 125 27.47 -5.88 24.06
C THR A 125 28.96 -5.49 24.19
N TRP A 126 29.36 -5.02 25.38
CA TRP A 126 30.62 -4.37 25.75
C TRP A 126 31.94 -5.10 25.41
N ILE A 127 31.88 -6.34 24.93
CA ILE A 127 33.05 -7.14 24.50
C ILE A 127 33.48 -6.80 23.06
N ASN A 128 32.62 -6.17 22.25
CA ASN A 128 32.79 -6.12 20.80
C ASN A 128 33.57 -4.92 20.23
N ASN A 129 34.02 -3.95 21.02
CA ASN A 129 34.70 -2.75 20.49
C ASN A 129 36.00 -3.04 19.69
N LEU A 130 36.70 -4.14 19.98
CA LEU A 130 37.85 -4.61 19.18
C LEU A 130 37.41 -5.43 17.94
N VAL A 131 36.31 -6.16 18.07
CA VAL A 131 35.71 -6.97 16.99
C VAL A 131 35.08 -6.08 15.92
N TRP A 132 34.43 -4.97 16.30
CA TRP A 132 33.87 -3.96 15.40
C TRP A 132 34.90 -3.33 14.46
N MET A 133 36.18 -3.28 14.87
CA MET A 133 37.28 -2.76 14.06
C MET A 133 37.74 -3.76 13.00
N ILE A 134 37.63 -5.06 13.27
CA ILE A 134 37.98 -6.15 12.33
C ILE A 134 36.79 -6.43 11.37
N PHE A 135 35.54 -6.35 11.84
CA PHE A 135 34.34 -6.49 10.99
C PHE A 135 34.08 -5.30 10.05
N GLN A 136 34.76 -4.15 10.22
CA GLN A 136 34.63 -3.01 9.30
C GLN A 136 34.98 -3.38 7.85
N GLN A 137 35.83 -4.38 7.61
CA GLN A 137 36.21 -4.78 6.25
C GLN A 137 35.13 -5.58 5.51
N GLN A 138 34.20 -6.23 6.25
CA GLN A 138 33.05 -6.95 5.70
C GLN A 138 31.79 -6.07 5.62
N LYS A 139 31.80 -4.89 6.27
CA LYS A 139 30.73 -3.88 6.22
C LYS A 139 30.49 -3.36 4.80
N THR A 140 31.49 -3.22 3.94
CA THR A 140 31.29 -2.56 2.64
C THR A 140 30.27 -3.29 1.76
N THR A 141 30.31 -4.62 1.68
CA THR A 141 29.36 -5.41 0.88
C THR A 141 27.96 -5.45 1.51
N VAL A 142 27.88 -5.56 2.84
CA VAL A 142 26.61 -5.56 3.58
C VAL A 142 25.92 -4.19 3.53
N PHE A 143 26.67 -3.10 3.68
CA PHE A 143 26.17 -1.73 3.55
C PHE A 143 25.74 -1.39 2.12
N VAL A 144 26.47 -1.85 1.10
CA VAL A 144 26.06 -1.69 -0.31
C VAL A 144 24.76 -2.47 -0.59
N LEU A 145 24.64 -3.70 -0.08
CA LEU A 145 23.42 -4.50 -0.22
C LEU A 145 22.23 -3.87 0.52
N LEU A 146 22.41 -3.43 1.76
CA LEU A 146 21.39 -2.72 2.55
C LEU A 146 20.95 -1.43 1.87
N GLY A 147 21.89 -0.65 1.33
CA GLY A 147 21.61 0.56 0.56
C GLY A 147 20.81 0.29 -0.71
N PHE A 148 21.18 -0.76 -1.45
CA PHE A 148 20.43 -1.21 -2.63
C PHE A 148 19.01 -1.66 -2.28
N LEU A 149 18.85 -2.47 -1.22
CA LEU A 149 17.54 -2.94 -0.76
C LEU A 149 16.65 -1.79 -0.29
N ASN A 150 17.20 -0.82 0.44
CA ASN A 150 16.46 0.39 0.83
C ASN A 150 16.04 1.21 -0.40
N GLY A 151 16.94 1.35 -1.37
CA GLY A 151 16.63 1.97 -2.67
C GLY A 151 15.49 1.25 -3.41
N LEU A 152 15.51 -0.08 -3.45
CA LEU A 152 14.44 -0.89 -4.04
C LEU A 152 13.11 -0.75 -3.29
N ILE A 153 13.12 -0.73 -1.96
CA ILE A 153 11.92 -0.51 -1.14
C ILE A 153 11.31 0.85 -1.49
N ASN A 154 12.12 1.91 -1.50
CA ASN A 154 11.63 3.24 -1.84
C ASN A 154 11.09 3.30 -3.28
N MET A 155 11.82 2.74 -4.25
CA MET A 155 11.39 2.68 -5.65
C MET A 155 10.08 1.91 -5.82
N LEU A 156 9.94 0.76 -5.15
CA LEU A 156 8.71 -0.04 -5.17
C LEU A 156 7.55 0.71 -4.52
N GLY A 157 7.77 1.41 -3.41
CA GLY A 157 6.74 2.24 -2.78
C GLY A 157 6.20 3.31 -3.73
N MET A 158 7.09 4.01 -4.44
CA MET A 158 6.70 5.02 -5.44
C MET A 158 6.00 4.39 -6.65
N ALA A 159 6.49 3.24 -7.12
CA ALA A 159 5.86 2.49 -8.20
C ALA A 159 4.45 2.02 -7.83
N VAL A 160 4.23 1.53 -6.61
CA VAL A 160 2.89 1.13 -6.12
C VAL A 160 1.93 2.30 -6.22
N ILE A 161 2.33 3.49 -5.74
CA ILE A 161 1.47 4.68 -5.76
C ILE A 161 1.07 5.02 -7.20
N ALA A 162 2.04 5.09 -8.12
CA ALA A 162 1.79 5.44 -9.52
C ALA A 162 0.92 4.40 -10.25
N ILE A 163 1.26 3.11 -10.11
CA ILE A 163 0.54 2.00 -10.76
C ILE A 163 -0.89 1.90 -10.20
N ASN A 164 -1.07 2.09 -8.89
CA ASN A 164 -2.41 2.16 -8.28
C ASN A 164 -3.17 3.40 -8.78
N GLY A 165 -2.47 4.50 -9.04
CA GLY A 165 -3.03 5.70 -9.67
C GLY A 165 -3.69 5.41 -11.02
N VAL A 166 -2.96 4.69 -11.88
CA VAL A 166 -3.49 4.25 -13.18
C VAL A 166 -4.72 3.36 -12.99
N TRP A 167 -4.69 2.44 -12.01
CA TRP A 167 -5.86 1.62 -11.68
C TRP A 167 -7.07 2.47 -11.28
N TYR A 168 -6.90 3.46 -10.39
CA TYR A 168 -7.97 4.38 -10.00
C TYR A 168 -8.56 5.14 -11.19
N LEU A 169 -7.71 5.66 -12.09
CA LEU A 169 -8.15 6.36 -13.30
C LEU A 169 -9.01 5.45 -14.17
N LEU A 170 -8.54 4.24 -14.44
CA LEU A 170 -9.23 3.29 -15.30
C LEU A 170 -10.59 2.88 -14.73
N VAL A 171 -10.62 2.43 -13.47
CA VAL A 171 -11.88 1.99 -12.82
C VAL A 171 -12.88 3.15 -12.75
N SER A 172 -12.41 4.33 -12.34
CA SER A 172 -13.30 5.49 -12.17
C SER A 172 -13.85 5.99 -13.49
N TRP A 173 -13.04 5.93 -14.56
CA TRP A 173 -13.49 6.26 -15.91
C TRP A 173 -14.56 5.29 -16.40
N ALA A 174 -14.36 3.97 -16.24
CA ALA A 174 -15.38 2.99 -16.57
C ALA A 174 -16.66 3.19 -15.74
N ALA A 175 -16.54 3.45 -14.44
CA ALA A 175 -17.69 3.68 -13.57
C ALA A 175 -18.48 4.94 -13.96
N LEU A 176 -17.82 6.04 -14.34
CA LEU A 176 -18.48 7.24 -14.87
C LEU A 176 -19.23 6.94 -16.17
N LYS A 177 -18.59 6.24 -17.11
CA LYS A 177 -19.19 5.94 -18.41
C LYS A 177 -20.37 4.98 -18.30
N ALA A 178 -20.30 4.03 -17.36
CA ALA A 178 -21.37 3.07 -17.09
C ALA A 178 -22.55 3.66 -16.28
N ASN A 179 -22.41 4.87 -15.71
CA ASN A 179 -23.31 5.41 -14.67
C ASN A 179 -23.57 4.40 -13.53
N SER A 180 -22.62 3.51 -13.26
CA SER A 180 -22.80 2.39 -12.35
C SER A 180 -22.52 2.76 -10.89
N GLN A 181 -21.98 3.95 -10.64
CA GLN A 181 -21.67 4.51 -9.32
C GLN A 181 -22.07 5.99 -9.25
N PRO A 182 -22.31 6.56 -8.06
CA PRO A 182 -22.52 7.98 -7.88
C PRO A 182 -21.34 8.76 -8.44
N ARG A 183 -21.64 9.82 -9.20
CA ARG A 183 -20.63 10.61 -9.90
C ARG A 183 -19.52 11.11 -8.97
N TRP A 184 -19.85 11.48 -7.73
CA TRP A 184 -18.87 11.95 -6.75
C TRP A 184 -17.81 10.89 -6.42
N VAL A 185 -18.18 9.60 -6.33
CA VAL A 185 -17.23 8.50 -6.05
C VAL A 185 -16.25 8.36 -7.20
N SER A 186 -16.76 8.38 -8.44
CA SER A 186 -15.91 8.24 -9.60
C SER A 186 -15.04 9.49 -9.84
N TYR A 187 -15.54 10.70 -9.58
CA TYR A 187 -14.69 11.89 -9.61
C TYR A 187 -13.59 11.85 -8.54
N LEU A 188 -13.90 11.40 -7.32
CA LEU A 188 -12.87 11.19 -6.29
C LEU A 188 -11.82 10.18 -6.76
N GLY A 189 -12.22 9.06 -7.33
CA GLY A 189 -11.29 8.07 -7.85
C GLY A 189 -10.43 8.62 -9.01
N MET A 190 -11.00 9.46 -9.89
CA MET A 190 -10.21 10.17 -10.90
C MET A 190 -9.20 11.14 -10.30
N THR A 191 -9.60 11.91 -9.28
CA THR A 191 -8.69 12.85 -8.60
C THR A 191 -7.55 12.11 -7.89
N MET A 192 -7.85 11.02 -7.18
CA MET A 192 -6.85 10.16 -6.57
C MET A 192 -5.91 9.57 -7.62
N GLY A 193 -6.46 9.07 -8.72
CA GLY A 193 -5.68 8.53 -9.82
C GLY A 193 -4.71 9.55 -10.41
N GLY A 194 -5.14 10.78 -10.61
CA GLY A 194 -4.29 11.88 -11.08
C GLY A 194 -3.21 12.27 -10.08
N LEU A 195 -3.57 12.42 -8.79
CA LEU A 195 -2.63 12.74 -7.72
C LEU A 195 -1.56 11.65 -7.54
N SER A 196 -1.94 10.37 -7.65
CA SER A 196 -1.04 9.22 -7.57
C SER A 196 0.05 9.21 -8.64
N LEU A 197 -0.15 9.84 -9.80
CA LEU A 197 0.88 9.95 -10.83
C LEU A 197 2.05 10.86 -10.42
N LEU A 198 1.87 11.64 -9.36
CA LEU A 198 2.89 12.44 -8.71
C LEU A 198 3.15 11.83 -7.32
N PRO A 199 4.09 10.88 -7.19
CA PRO A 199 4.25 10.12 -5.94
C PRO A 199 4.38 10.94 -4.65
N PRO A 200 5.00 12.15 -4.62
CA PRO A 200 4.98 13.00 -3.42
C PRO A 200 3.58 13.37 -2.92
N LEU A 201 2.58 13.40 -3.81
CA LEU A 201 1.17 13.66 -3.49
C LEU A 201 0.40 12.41 -3.07
N GLY A 202 1.04 11.23 -3.03
CA GLY A 202 0.41 9.98 -2.61
C GLY A 202 -0.19 10.05 -1.20
N ILE A 203 0.26 10.99 -0.38
CA ILE A 203 -0.31 11.19 0.95
C ILE A 203 -1.73 11.76 0.90
N LEU A 204 -2.02 12.65 -0.06
CA LEU A 204 -3.37 13.17 -0.29
C LEU A 204 -4.30 12.04 -0.77
N VAL A 205 -3.76 11.12 -1.56
CA VAL A 205 -4.49 9.92 -2.02
C VAL A 205 -4.92 9.05 -0.85
N LEU A 206 -4.09 8.92 0.19
CA LEU A 206 -4.43 8.17 1.39
C LEU A 206 -5.61 8.81 2.16
N PHE A 207 -5.64 10.14 2.28
CA PHE A 207 -6.78 10.86 2.87
C PHE A 207 -8.06 10.72 2.04
N LEU A 208 -7.96 10.90 0.72
CA LEU A 208 -9.10 10.78 -0.20
C LEU A 208 -9.61 9.34 -0.34
N GLY A 209 -8.73 8.37 -0.08
CA GLY A 209 -9.05 6.94 -0.12
C GLY A 209 -10.16 6.56 0.86
N ILE A 210 -10.29 7.25 1.98
CA ILE A 210 -11.32 6.99 2.99
C ILE A 210 -12.73 7.28 2.45
N PRO A 211 -13.10 8.53 2.08
CA PRO A 211 -14.43 8.83 1.55
C PRO A 211 -14.72 8.09 0.25
N TRP A 212 -13.72 7.87 -0.60
CA TRP A 212 -13.87 7.06 -1.80
C TRP A 212 -14.25 5.62 -1.48
N SER A 213 -13.58 5.01 -0.49
CA SER A 213 -13.85 3.63 -0.06
C SER A 213 -15.23 3.49 0.59
N PHE A 214 -15.68 4.47 1.40
CA PHE A 214 -17.05 4.50 1.92
C PHE A 214 -18.08 4.59 0.78
N GLY A 215 -17.82 5.47 -0.19
CA GLY A 215 -18.64 5.61 -1.39
C GLY A 215 -18.77 4.30 -2.14
N LEU A 216 -17.64 3.66 -2.46
CA LEU A 216 -17.61 2.35 -3.10
C LEU A 216 -18.35 1.29 -2.30
N GLY A 217 -18.13 1.20 -0.98
CA GLY A 217 -18.82 0.24 -0.13
C GLY A 217 -20.33 0.37 -0.23
N GLY A 218 -20.85 1.60 -0.15
CA GLY A 218 -22.27 1.88 -0.34
C GLY A 218 -22.78 1.51 -1.73
N THR A 219 -21.98 1.64 -2.78
CA THR A 219 -22.39 1.24 -4.14
C THR A 219 -22.39 -0.26 -4.36
N LEU A 220 -21.39 -0.98 -3.85
CA LEU A 220 -21.21 -2.41 -4.06
C LEU A 220 -22.22 -3.23 -3.25
N LEU A 221 -22.73 -2.69 -2.15
CA LEU A 221 -23.82 -3.29 -1.40
C LEU A 221 -25.22 -3.06 -2.02
N LYS A 222 -25.38 -2.03 -2.84
CA LYS A 222 -26.63 -1.79 -3.58
C LYS A 222 -26.67 -2.71 -4.80
N LYS A 223 -27.75 -3.48 -4.93
CA LYS A 223 -28.01 -4.40 -6.06
C LYS A 223 -28.12 -3.64 -7.37
#